data_AF-A0A7X7M6G0-F1
#
_entry.id   AF-A0A7X7M6G0-F1
#
_cell.length_a   1.000
_cell.length_b   1.000
_cell.length_c   1.000
_cell.angle_alpha   90.00
_cell.angle_beta   90.00
_cell.angle_gamma   90.00
#
_symmetry.space_group_name_H-M   'P 1'
#
loop_
_entity.id
_entity.type
_entity.pdbx_description
1 polymer ?
#
loop_
_entity_poly.entity_id
_entity_poly.type
_entity_poly.pdbx_seq_one_letter_code
_entity_poly.pdbx_strand_id
1 'polypeptide(L)' 'KTGARGLRAILESLLLDIMFEAPIREDVYKCVITKAAVEQKEQPLLLAKGQNNPETLNQEAPEVSA' A
#
# COMPACT_ATOMS: atom_id res chain seq x y z
N LYS A 1 -21.81 4.64 -14.02
CA LYS A 1 -20.49 4.00 -13.73
C LYS A 1 -19.39 5.04 -13.98
N THR A 2 -18.51 5.28 -13.00
CA THR A 2 -17.50 6.37 -12.97
C THR A 2 -16.28 6.14 -13.87
N GLY A 3 -16.09 4.93 -14.42
CA GLY A 3 -15.03 4.61 -15.38
C GLY A 3 -13.62 4.84 -14.81
N ALA A 4 -12.64 5.09 -15.69
CA ALA A 4 -11.24 5.33 -15.28
C ALA A 4 -11.06 6.54 -14.34
N ARG A 5 -11.98 7.50 -14.36
CA ARG A 5 -11.97 8.64 -13.43
C ARG A 5 -12.18 8.21 -11.98
N GLY A 6 -12.91 7.11 -11.74
CA GLY A 6 -13.08 6.55 -10.40
C GLY A 6 -11.79 5.99 -9.82
N LEU A 7 -10.88 5.47 -10.66
CA LEU A 7 -9.61 4.90 -10.19
C LEU A 7 -8.72 5.97 -9.55
N ARG A 8 -8.66 7.17 -10.15
CA ARG A 8 -7.90 8.29 -9.59
C ARG A 8 -8.42 8.67 -8.21
N ALA A 9 -9.74 8.77 -8.05
CA ALA A 9 -10.34 9.11 -6.76
C ALA A 9 -10.02 8.06 -5.68
N ILE A 10 -10.11 6.77 -6.02
CA ILE A 10 -9.76 5.68 -5.10
C ILE A 10 -8.28 5.77 -4.68
N LEU A 11 -7.37 6.00 -5.63
CA LEU A 11 -5.95 6.13 -5.34
C LEU A 11 -5.62 7.37 -4.51
N GLU A 12 -6.23 8.53 -4.81
CA GLU A 12 -6.01 9.77 -4.05
C GLU A 12 -6.45 9.60 -2.59
N SER A 13 -7.59 8.96 -2.33
CA SER A 13 -8.04 8.70 -0.95
C SER A 13 -7.14 7.70 -0.22
N LEU A 14 -6.68 6.65 -0.90
CA LEU A 14 -5.84 5.60 -0.32
C LEU A 14 -4.41 6.07 -0.02
N LEU A 15 -3.87 6.99 -0.82
CA LEU A 15 -2.47 7.41 -0.75
C LEU A 15 -2.26 8.74 -0.01
N LEU A 16 -3.33 9.41 0.46
CA LEU A 16 -3.26 10.77 1.00
C LEU A 16 -2.18 10.92 2.08
N ASP A 17 -2.21 10.03 3.08
CA ASP A 17 -1.28 10.06 4.21
C ASP A 17 0.16 9.79 3.76
N ILE A 18 0.35 8.80 2.88
CA ILE A 18 1.66 8.43 2.34
C ILE A 18 2.25 9.57 1.50
N MET A 19 1.45 10.28 0.70
CA MET A 19 1.93 11.41 -0.08
C MET A 19 2.42 12.57 0.79
N PHE A 20 1.93 12.68 2.02
CA PHE A 20 2.41 13.67 2.99
C PHE A 20 3.69 13.20 3.70
N GLU A 21 3.76 11.93 4.10
CA GLU A 21 4.89 11.40 4.87
C GLU A 21 6.10 11.06 3.99
N ALA A 22 5.88 10.42 2.84
CA ALA A 22 6.95 9.91 1.98
C ALA A 22 7.96 10.97 1.52
N PRO A 23 7.59 12.22 1.18
CA PRO A 23 8.55 13.24 0.76
C PRO A 23 9.62 13.57 1.80
N ILE A 24 9.34 13.35 3.09
CA ILE A 24 10.26 13.68 4.20
C ILE A 24 11.06 12.42 4.63
N ARG A 25 10.62 11.24 4.21
CA ARG A 25 11.27 9.96 4.55
C ARG A 25 12.33 9.57 3.52
N GLU A 26 13.60 9.74 3.89
CA GLU A 26 14.74 9.36 3.04
C GLU A 26 15.04 7.85 3.02
N ASP A 27 14.43 7.10 3.94
CA ASP A 27 14.64 5.68 4.13
C ASP A 27 13.67 4.82 3.30
N VAL A 28 12.50 5.35 2.92
CA VAL A 28 11.50 4.64 2.11
C VAL A 28 11.95 4.55 0.65
N TYR A 29 11.88 3.35 0.07
CA TYR A 29 12.20 3.15 -1.36
C TYR A 29 11.11 2.42 -2.15
N LYS A 30 10.12 1.83 -1.47
CA LYS A 30 9.01 1.12 -2.11
C LYS A 30 7.74 1.21 -1.25
N CYS A 31 6.61 1.45 -1.91
CA CYS A 31 5.27 1.37 -1.34
C CYS A 31 4.50 0.24 -2.02
N VAL A 32 3.91 -0.67 -1.26
CA VAL A 32 3.15 -1.81 -1.76
C VAL A 32 1.68 -1.65 -1.38
N ILE A 33 0.82 -1.62 -2.41
CA ILE A 33 -0.63 -1.52 -2.24
C ILE A 33 -1.20 -2.93 -2.23
N THR A 34 -1.69 -3.39 -1.07
CA THR A 34 -2.31 -4.70 -0.90
C THR A 34 -3.82 -4.62 -1.13
N LYS A 35 -4.46 -5.79 -1.28
CA LYS A 35 -5.93 -5.86 -1.31
C LYS A 35 -6.55 -5.30 -0.02
N ALA A 36 -5.96 -5.60 1.14
CA ALA A 36 -6.41 -5.10 2.43
C ALA A 36 -6.38 -3.56 2.50
N ALA A 37 -5.35 -2.93 1.92
CA ALA A 37 -5.27 -1.48 1.81
C ALA A 37 -6.39 -0.90 0.93
N VAL A 38 -6.69 -1.52 -0.21
CA VAL A 38 -7.80 -1.10 -1.09
C VAL A 38 -9.16 -1.27 -0.41
N GLU A 39 -9.32 -2.32 0.40
CA GLU A 39 -10.51 -2.56 1.22
C GLU A 39 -10.55 -1.71 2.51
N GLN A 40 -9.58 -0.80 2.71
CA GLN A 40 -9.48 0.10 3.87
C GLN A 40 -9.35 -0.64 5.23
N LYS A 41 -8.82 -1.86 5.21
CA LYS A 41 -8.58 -2.65 6.42
C LYS A 41 -7.23 -2.34 7.06
N GLU A 42 -6.26 -1.95 6.23
CA GLU A 42 -4.88 -1.69 6.61
C GLU A 42 -4.31 -0.51 5.82
N GLN A 43 -3.19 0.03 6.30
CA GLN A 43 -2.42 1.04 5.59
C GLN A 43 -1.48 0.37 4.56
N PRO A 44 -1.15 1.03 3.45
CA PRO A 44 -0.18 0.47 2.50
C PRO A 44 1.21 0.27 3.13
N LEU A 45 1.91 -0.76 2.66
CA LEU A 45 3.18 -1.17 3.24
C LEU A 45 4.34 -0.34 2.68
N LEU A 46 5.06 0.38 3.55
CA LEU A 46 6.27 1.13 3.21
C LEU A 46 7.52 0.33 3.56
N LEU A 47 8.38 0.06 2.57
CA LEU A 47 9.64 -0.63 2.75
C LEU A 47 10.78 0.38 2.86
N ALA A 48 11.51 0.29 3.98
CA ALA A 48 12.68 1.12 4.28
C ALA A 48 14.00 0.43 3.92
N LYS A 49 15.03 1.22 3.59
CA LYS A 49 16.39 0.75 3.35
C LYS A 49 16.87 -0.06 4.56
N GLY A 50 17.26 -1.32 4.33
CA GLY A 50 17.68 -2.25 5.38
C GLY A 50 16.61 -3.26 5.79
N GLN A 51 15.34 -3.05 5.43
CA GLN A 51 14.28 -4.05 5.54
C GLN A 51 14.15 -4.85 4.23
N ASN A 52 15.24 -5.53 3.85
CA ASN A 52 15.24 -6.47 2.74
C ASN A 52 14.89 -7.88 3.25
N ASN A 53 13.75 -8.05 3.93
CA ASN A 53 13.27 -9.41 4.20
C ASN A 53 12.30 -9.81 3.07
N PRO A 54 12.63 -10.79 2.20
CA PRO A 54 11.69 -11.27 1.19
C PRO A 54 10.38 -11.84 1.79
N GLU A 55 10.32 -12.10 3.09
CA GLU A 55 9.09 -12.59 3.75
C GLU A 55 8.01 -11.51 3.95
N THR A 56 8.37 -10.21 4.06
CA THR A 56 7.36 -9.13 4.18
C THR A 56 6.61 -8.86 2.87
N LEU A 57 7.06 -9.43 1.75
CA LEU A 57 6.34 -9.41 0.46
C LEU A 57 5.36 -10.59 0.30
N ASN A 58 5.46 -11.61 1.16
CA ASN A 58 4.69 -12.88 1.07
C ASN A 58 3.72 -13.11 2.25
N GLN A 59 3.62 -12.18 3.19
CA GLN A 59 2.62 -12.16 4.27
C GLN A 59 1.79 -10.88 4.01
N GLU A 60 0.54 -10.85 3.56
CA GLU A 60 -0.59 -11.76 3.71
C GLU A 60 -1.33 -11.95 2.37
N ALA A 61 -1.35 -13.18 1.85
CA ALA A 61 -2.60 -13.69 1.29
C ALA A 61 -3.26 -14.43 2.44
N PRO A 62 -4.47 -14.06 2.91
CA PRO A 62 -5.17 -14.91 3.84
C PRO A 62 -5.34 -16.25 3.14
N GLU A 63 -4.91 -17.34 3.77
CA GLU A 63 -5.29 -18.67 3.36
C GLU A 63 -6.82 -18.65 3.18
N VAL A 64 -7.26 -18.87 1.94
CA VAL A 64 -8.67 -19.14 1.67
C VAL A 64 -8.92 -20.52 2.29
N SER A 65 -9.32 -20.51 3.57
CA SER A 65 -10.00 -21.65 4.17
C SER A 65 -11.20 -21.95 3.31
N ALA A 66 -11.18 -23.13 2.70
CA ALA A 66 -12.35 -23.81 2.19
C ALA A 66 -13.43 -23.94 3.29
#